data_AF-A0A069DI89-F1
#
_entry.id   AF-A0A069DI89-F1
#
_cell.length_a   1.000
_cell.length_b   1.000
_cell.length_c   1.000
_cell.angle_alpha   90.00
_cell.angle_beta   90.00
_cell.angle_gamma   90.00
#
_symmetry.space_group_name_H-M   'P 1'
#
loop_
_entity.id
_entity.type
_entity.pdbx_description
1 polymer ?
#
loop_
_entity_poly.entity_id
_entity_poly.type
_entity_poly.pdbx_seq_one_letter_code
_entity_poly.pdbx_strand_id
1 'polypeptide(L)'
;MKKDFVHYEPRDIAAVVCPLHPLEGMIGTIYEASNEKMRYLVRFDDGISDSFSWNQIKHHRSEDDLDALIDLSLTLGEAGVDLFEDWSTEKILRFHRPN
;
A
#
# COMPACT_ATOMS: atom_id res chain seq x y z
N MET A 1 -20.42 8.70 -0.16
CA MET A 1 -19.22 8.06 0.40
C MET A 1 -18.06 9.03 0.29
N LYS A 2 -17.55 9.56 1.41
CA LYS A 2 -16.20 10.14 1.40
C LYS A 2 -15.27 8.95 1.12
N LYS A 3 -14.54 8.97 0.00
CA LYS A 3 -13.40 8.07 -0.14
C LYS A 3 -12.39 8.57 0.88
N ASP A 4 -12.13 7.77 1.90
CA ASP A 4 -11.03 8.06 2.81
C ASP A 4 -9.76 8.04 1.97
N PHE A 5 -9.09 9.19 1.91
CA PHE A 5 -7.86 9.32 1.15
C PHE A 5 -6.77 8.61 1.93
N VAL A 6 -6.05 7.70 1.25
CA VAL A 6 -4.89 7.04 1.84
C VAL A 6 -3.82 8.11 2.08
N HIS A 7 -3.50 8.31 3.35
CA HIS A 7 -2.37 9.14 3.76
C HIS A 7 -1.13 8.27 3.80
N TYR A 8 -0.04 8.83 3.28
CA TYR A 8 1.27 8.20 3.38
C TYR A 8 2.21 9.09 4.18
N GLU A 9 3.17 8.46 4.83
CA GLU A 9 4.24 9.09 5.59
C GLU A 9 5.61 8.81 4.94
N PRO A 10 6.60 9.70 5.14
CA PRO A 10 7.97 9.38 4.79
C PRO A 10 8.41 8.08 5.47
N ARG A 11 9.11 7.22 4.72
CA ARG A 11 9.55 5.85 5.05
C ARG A 11 8.53 4.74 4.84
N ASP A 12 7.29 5.07 4.49
CA ASP A 12 6.35 4.03 4.07
C ASP A 12 6.85 3.30 2.82
N ILE A 13 6.66 1.99 2.80
CA ILE A 13 6.96 1.18 1.62
C ILE A 13 5.69 1.16 0.76
N ALA A 14 5.85 1.45 -0.53
CA ALA A 14 4.74 1.49 -1.49
C ALA A 14 5.09 0.76 -2.78
N ALA A 15 4.10 0.07 -3.35
CA ALA A 15 4.17 -0.52 -4.67
C ALA A 15 3.47 0.41 -5.68
N VAL A 16 4.09 0.60 -6.84
CA VAL A 16 3.48 1.33 -7.96
C VAL A 16 2.37 0.46 -8.56
N VAL A 17 1.18 1.06 -8.73
CA VAL A 17 -0.03 0.48 -9.34
C VAL A 17 -0.61 1.41 -10.41
N CYS A 18 0.25 1.86 -11.32
CA CYS A 18 -0.07 2.60 -12.51
C CYS A 18 0.31 1.79 -13.77
N PRO A 19 -0.65 1.08 -14.42
CA PRO A 19 -0.37 0.18 -15.55
C PRO A 19 0.33 0.82 -16.76
N LEU A 20 0.30 2.14 -16.87
CA LEU A 20 0.93 2.90 -17.96
C LEU A 20 2.31 3.46 -17.60
N HIS A 21 2.76 3.26 -16.36
CA HIS A 21 4.03 3.77 -15.87
C HIS A 21 5.16 2.74 -16.09
N PRO A 22 6.37 3.16 -16.50
CA PRO A 22 7.51 2.25 -16.66
C PRO A 22 7.90 1.51 -15.37
N LEU A 23 7.56 2.09 -14.21
CA LEU A 23 7.86 1.55 -12.88
C LEU A 23 6.71 0.71 -12.30
N GLU A 24 5.74 0.29 -13.13
CA GLU A 24 4.59 -0.50 -12.67
C GLU A 24 5.03 -1.77 -11.93
N GLY A 25 4.43 -2.01 -10.76
CA GLY A 25 4.76 -3.14 -9.90
C GLY A 25 6.08 -3.03 -9.14
N MET A 26 6.87 -1.97 -9.35
CA MET A 26 8.07 -1.73 -8.56
C MET A 26 7.71 -1.30 -7.14
N ILE A 27 8.53 -1.71 -6.18
CA ILE A 27 8.39 -1.38 -4.77
C ILE A 27 9.47 -0.35 -4.43
N GLY A 28 9.09 0.70 -3.71
CA GLY A 28 10.00 1.71 -3.24
C GLY A 28 9.59 2.27 -1.88
N THR A 29 10.44 3.13 -1.35
CA THR A 29 10.20 3.83 -0.09
C THR A 29 9.78 5.26 -0.38
N ILE A 30 8.72 5.74 0.26
CA ILE A 30 8.29 7.13 0.18
C ILE A 30 9.34 7.99 0.88
N TYR A 31 9.98 8.86 0.12
CA TYR A 31 10.98 9.80 0.62
C TYR A 31 10.34 11.12 1.06
N GLU A 32 9.34 11.60 0.31
CA GLU A 32 8.61 12.82 0.61
C GLU A 32 7.11 12.60 0.38
N ALA A 33 6.28 13.03 1.34
CA ALA A 33 4.84 12.87 1.29
C ALA A 33 4.15 14.23 1.40
N SER A 34 3.43 14.62 0.35
CA SER A 34 2.57 15.80 0.34
C SER A 34 1.11 15.35 0.32
N ASN A 35 0.56 15.04 1.49
CA ASN A 35 -0.83 14.56 1.64
C ASN A 35 -1.85 15.61 1.15
N GLU A 36 -1.59 16.91 1.37
CA GLU A 36 -2.45 18.00 0.86
C GLU A 36 -2.55 18.01 -0.67
N LYS A 37 -1.44 17.68 -1.35
CA LYS A 37 -1.35 17.64 -2.81
C LYS A 37 -1.52 16.24 -3.38
N MET A 38 -1.71 15.25 -2.50
CA MET A 38 -1.79 13.82 -2.81
C MET A 38 -0.65 13.32 -3.72
N ARG A 39 0.55 13.84 -3.47
CA ARG A 39 1.76 13.60 -4.27
C ARG A 39 2.85 13.03 -3.38
N TYR A 40 3.46 11.94 -3.84
CA TYR A 40 4.43 11.16 -3.07
C TYR A 40 5.66 10.92 -3.92
N LEU A 41 6.84 11.28 -3.41
CA LEU A 41 8.12 10.98 -4.05
C LEU A 41 8.60 9.62 -3.54
N VAL A 42 8.66 8.64 -4.42
CA VAL A 42 9.07 7.26 -4.10
C VAL A 42 10.50 7.07 -4.60
N ARG A 43 11.37 6.55 -3.73
CA ARG A 43 12.73 6.15 -4.04
C ARG A 43 12.81 4.63 -4.15
N PHE A 44 13.42 4.16 -5.23
CA PHE A 44 13.61 2.75 -5.53
C PHE A 44 15.05 2.30 -5.22
N ASP A 45 15.26 0.98 -5.13
CA ASP A 45 16.55 0.39 -4.71
C ASP A 45 17.70 0.67 -5.70
N ASP A 46 17.37 0.86 -6.98
CA ASP A 46 18.33 1.23 -8.03
C ASP A 46 18.76 2.72 -7.97
N GLY A 47 18.24 3.47 -6.99
CA GLY A 47 18.50 4.89 -6.82
C GLY A 47 17.62 5.80 -7.66
N ILE A 48 16.72 5.24 -8.49
CA ILE A 48 15.70 6.03 -9.20
C ILE A 48 14.73 6.61 -8.18
N SER A 49 14.19 7.79 -8.47
CA SER A 49 13.09 8.36 -7.71
C SER A 49 12.09 9.01 -8.65
N ASP A 50 10.80 8.81 -8.38
CA ASP A 50 9.73 9.39 -9.18
C ASP A 50 8.53 9.79 -8.31
N SER A 51 7.69 10.69 -8.82
CA SER A 51 6.54 11.24 -8.12
C SER A 51 5.25 10.60 -8.59
N PHE A 52 4.51 10.03 -7.65
CA PHE A 52 3.23 9.36 -7.88
C PHE A 52 2.09 10.07 -7.16
N SER A 53 0.91 9.97 -7.75
CA SER A 53 -0.34 10.37 -7.10
C SER A 53 -0.85 9.25 -6.18
N TRP A 54 -1.70 9.58 -5.21
CA TRP A 54 -2.25 8.63 -4.24
C TRP A 54 -2.87 7.34 -4.83
N ASN A 55 -3.42 7.42 -6.05
CA ASN A 55 -4.06 6.29 -6.74
C ASN A 55 -3.10 5.50 -7.64
N GLN A 56 -1.85 5.94 -7.76
CA GLN A 56 -0.80 5.28 -8.56
C GLN A 56 0.14 4.45 -7.68
N ILE A 57 -0.07 4.47 -6.36
CA ILE A 57 0.68 3.68 -5.39
C ILE A 57 -0.26 3.04 -4.37
N LYS A 58 0.18 1.93 -3.79
CA LYS A 58 -0.46 1.28 -2.64
C LYS A 58 0.58 0.98 -1.59
N HIS A 59 0.21 0.98 -0.31
CA HIS A 59 1.09 0.46 0.73
C HIS A 59 1.54 -0.96 0.37
N HIS A 60 2.84 -1.19 0.50
CA HIS A 60 3.43 -2.50 0.35
C HIS A 60 3.87 -2.98 1.73
N ARG A 61 3.15 -3.98 2.24
CA ARG A 61 3.36 -4.54 3.58
C ARG A 61 3.98 -5.93 3.49
N SER A 62 4.76 -6.31 4.50
CA SER A 62 5.24 -7.69 4.60
C SER A 62 4.08 -8.65 4.89
N GLU A 63 4.33 -9.96 4.76
CA GLU A 63 3.34 -10.96 5.14
C GLU A 63 3.04 -10.90 6.65
N ASP A 64 4.09 -10.75 7.47
CA ASP A 64 3.96 -10.61 8.94
C ASP A 64 3.16 -9.36 9.33
N ASP A 65 3.36 -8.24 8.65
CA ASP A 65 2.57 -7.02 8.88
C ASP A 65 1.11 -7.23 8.51
N LEU A 66 0.83 -7.95 7.42
CA LEU A 66 -0.55 -8.29 7.04
C LEU A 66 -1.19 -9.19 8.08
N ASP A 67 -0.47 -10.16 8.62
CA ASP A 67 -0.97 -11.03 9.70
C ASP A 67 -1.29 -10.24 10.96
N ALA A 68 -0.39 -9.35 11.39
CA ALA A 68 -0.65 -8.48 12.53
C ALA A 68 -1.87 -7.57 12.31
N LEU A 69 -2.06 -7.06 11.09
CA LEU A 69 -3.22 -6.24 10.74
C LEU A 69 -4.51 -7.06 10.69
N ILE A 70 -4.48 -8.27 10.15
CA ILE A 70 -5.61 -9.20 10.13
C ILE A 70 -6.01 -9.55 11.57
N ASP A 71 -5.06 -9.90 12.43
CA ASP A 71 -5.32 -10.16 13.85
C ASP A 71 -5.93 -8.94 14.54
N LEU A 72 -5.39 -7.74 14.31
CA LEU A 72 -5.94 -6.50 14.85
C LEU A 72 -7.38 -6.28 14.36
N SER A 73 -7.67 -6.51 13.08
CA SER A 73 -9.01 -6.34 12.52
C SER A 73 -10.04 -7.26 13.19
N LEU A 74 -9.63 -8.50 13.55
CA LEU A 74 -10.48 -9.42 14.29
C LEU A 74 -10.80 -8.91 15.71
N THR A 75 -9.87 -8.19 16.35
CA THR A 75 -10.13 -7.59 17.68
C THR A 75 -11.12 -6.43 17.64
N LEU A 76 -11.32 -5.80 16.48
CA LEU A 76 -12.26 -4.69 16.29
C LEU A 76 -13.72 -5.15 16.12
N GLY A 77 -13.96 -6.46 16.00
CA GLY A 77 -15.31 -7.03 15.84
C GLY A 77 -15.97 -6.58 14.54
N GLU A 78 -17.27 -6.22 14.59
CA GLU A 78 -18.04 -5.82 13.40
C GLU A 78 -17.44 -4.62 12.66
N ALA A 79 -16.74 -3.72 13.36
CA ALA A 79 -16.11 -2.55 12.74
C ALA A 79 -14.86 -2.89 11.90
N GLY A 80 -14.29 -4.09 12.08
CA GLY A 80 -13.08 -4.54 11.40
C GLY A 80 -13.34 -5.45 10.21
N VAL A 81 -14.59 -5.79 9.89
CA VAL A 81 -14.92 -6.78 8.85
C VAL A 81 -14.38 -6.36 7.48
N ASP A 82 -14.61 -5.12 7.06
CA ASP A 82 -14.13 -4.61 5.77
C ASP A 82 -12.59 -4.65 5.70
N LEU A 83 -11.91 -4.31 6.81
CA LEU A 83 -10.44 -4.34 6.90
C LEU A 83 -9.91 -5.77 6.84
N PHE A 84 -10.57 -6.70 7.53
CA PHE A 84 -10.25 -8.11 7.52
C PHE A 84 -10.34 -8.67 6.10
N GLU A 85 -11.43 -8.39 5.38
CA GLU A 85 -11.65 -8.85 4.01
C GLU A 85 -10.59 -8.28 3.05
N ASP A 86 -10.32 -6.97 3.13
CA ASP A 86 -9.33 -6.30 2.28
C ASP A 86 -7.92 -6.87 2.49
N TRP A 87 -7.47 -6.98 3.75
CA TRP A 87 -6.11 -7.44 4.05
C TRP A 87 -5.94 -8.94 3.85
N SER A 88 -6.97 -9.75 4.13
CA SER A 88 -6.96 -11.19 3.81
C SER A 88 -6.88 -11.41 2.31
N THR A 89 -7.65 -10.65 1.53
CA THR A 89 -7.61 -10.72 0.06
C THR A 89 -6.23 -10.32 -0.46
N GLU A 90 -5.65 -9.24 0.07
CA GLU A 90 -4.28 -8.83 -0.28
C GLU A 90 -3.27 -9.94 0.02
N LYS A 91 -3.33 -10.55 1.22
CA LYS A 91 -2.43 -11.64 1.62
C LYS A 91 -2.55 -12.82 0.67
N ILE A 92 -3.76 -13.25 0.34
CA ILE A 92 -4.00 -14.38 -0.57
C ILE A 92 -3.44 -14.10 -1.97
N LEU A 93 -3.76 -12.94 -2.53
CA LEU A 93 -3.34 -12.57 -3.89
C LEU A 93 -1.83 -12.43 -4.05
N ARG A 94 -1.13 -11.99 -2.99
CA ARG A 94 0.32 -11.73 -3.01
C ARG A 94 1.16 -12.94 -2.62
N PHE A 95 0.74 -13.72 -1.62
CA PHE A 95 1.58 -14.75 -1.02
C PHE A 95 1.06 -16.19 -1.21
N HIS A 96 -0.23 -16.36 -1.48
CA HIS A 96 -0.87 -17.69 -1.51
C HIS A 96 -1.54 -18.02 -2.85
N ARG A 97 -1.02 -17.53 -3.98
CA ARG A 97 -1.57 -17.92 -5.28
C ARG A 97 -1.54 -19.46 -5.40
N PRO A 98 -2.68 -20.12 -5.66
CA PRO A 98 -2.66 -21.53 -6.02
C PRO A 98 -1.94 -21.66 -7.36
N ASN A 99 -0.97 -22.58 -7.43
CA ASN A 99 -0.33 -23.02 -8.68
C ASN A 99 -1.35 -23.64 -9.64
#